data_AF-A0A7Y3TQG6-F1
#
_entry.id   AF-A0A7Y3TQG6-F1
#
_cell.length_a   1.000
_cell.length_b   1.000
_cell.length_c   1.000
_cell.angle_alpha   90.00
_cell.angle_beta   90.00
_cell.angle_gamma   90.00
#
_symmetry.space_group_name_H-M   'P 1'
#
loop_
_entity.id
_entity.type
_entity.pdbx_description
1 polymer ?
#
loop_
_entity_poly.entity_id
_entity_poly.type
_entity_poly.pdbx_seq_one_letter_code
_entity_poly.pdbx_strand_id
1 'polypeptide(L)'
;MLPLLLICFLYLDSSPALAGTLTERIVAFPEWTDKPAVQPVEGDLIYPDWMVGTWKMTSTLVNMVAPLAPEVTTPGFDGNQDFLNIPVTCQVRFLPSNVLERHKAGLPFLSLPTGSLTKALVVSDRAFNGLSLAKAYLGDRVFRVWVDSRDPNRMTTKFRDNRKLFSFATGRSVEQPDSEHFIASELFQQFFQAPEKPYKNQVETTTAYAHQPDGSVTADQFTAVYLNPPHPKAFVAGDRPVALYRYTLRFVR
;
A
#
# COMPACT_ATOMS: atom_id res chain seq x y z
N MET A 1 55.52 4.74 41.02
CA MET A 1 55.68 5.70 39.91
C MET A 1 55.49 4.95 38.60
N LEU A 2 54.97 5.64 37.57
CA LEU A 2 54.55 5.19 36.23
C LEU A 2 53.11 4.63 36.09
N PRO A 3 52.43 4.91 34.95
CA PRO A 3 51.31 5.84 34.94
C PRO A 3 50.00 5.23 34.40
N LEU A 4 48.92 5.94 34.71
CA LEU A 4 47.55 5.75 34.24
C LEU A 4 47.51 5.94 32.70
N LEU A 5 47.27 4.86 31.96
CA LEU A 5 47.10 4.91 30.50
C LEU A 5 45.60 4.90 30.19
N LEU A 6 45.10 6.08 29.83
CA LEU A 6 43.74 6.35 29.39
C LEU A 6 43.53 5.69 28.02
N ILE A 7 42.88 4.54 27.97
CA ILE A 7 42.42 3.94 26.71
C ILE A 7 41.05 4.57 26.40
N CYS A 8 41.05 5.55 25.50
CA CYS A 8 39.84 6.04 24.85
C CYS A 8 39.21 4.90 24.05
N PHE A 9 38.13 4.32 24.57
CA PHE A 9 37.20 3.51 23.77
C PHE A 9 36.50 4.44 22.78
N LEU A 10 37.00 4.47 21.54
CA LEU A 10 36.22 4.92 20.40
C LEU A 10 35.14 3.86 20.17
N TYR A 11 33.98 4.06 20.79
CA TYR A 11 32.74 3.43 20.36
C TYR A 11 32.41 3.98 18.96
N LEU A 12 32.93 3.31 17.93
CA LEU A 12 32.26 3.31 16.65
C LEU A 12 31.01 2.45 16.82
N ASP A 13 29.94 3.07 17.28
CA ASP A 13 28.58 2.58 17.06
C ASP A 13 28.30 2.68 15.55
N SER A 14 28.88 1.76 14.79
CA SER A 14 28.30 1.36 13.52
C SER A 14 27.10 0.48 13.85
N SER A 15 26.01 1.13 14.26
CA SER A 15 24.68 0.56 14.07
C SER A 15 24.63 0.14 12.60
N PRO A 16 24.33 -1.14 12.28
CA PRO A 16 24.04 -1.47 10.90
C PRO A 16 22.85 -0.60 10.52
N ALA A 17 23.08 0.39 9.66
CA ALA A 17 22.00 0.98 8.91
C ALA A 17 21.33 -0.21 8.22
N LEU A 18 20.10 -0.53 8.63
CA LEU A 18 19.20 -1.35 7.82
C LEU A 18 18.97 -0.54 6.54
N ALA A 19 19.93 -0.63 5.60
CA ALA A 19 19.72 -0.22 4.23
C ALA A 19 18.44 -0.95 3.77
N GLY A 20 17.39 -0.18 3.55
CA GLY A 20 16.05 -0.70 3.64
C GLY A 20 15.66 -1.53 2.43
N THR A 21 15.00 -2.65 2.72
CA THR A 21 14.59 -3.64 1.72
C THR A 21 13.62 -3.06 0.69
N LEU A 22 12.88 -1.99 1.02
CA LEU A 22 11.93 -1.37 0.11
C LEU A 22 12.62 -0.40 -0.86
N THR A 23 13.62 0.36 -0.39
CA THR A 23 14.47 1.17 -1.28
C THR A 23 15.16 0.30 -2.34
N GLU A 24 15.78 -0.81 -1.93
CA GLU A 24 16.40 -1.78 -2.85
C GLU A 24 15.37 -2.39 -3.81
N ARG A 25 14.20 -2.76 -3.29
CA ARG A 25 13.11 -3.31 -4.10
C ARG A 25 12.66 -2.32 -5.18
N ILE A 26 12.51 -1.04 -4.86
CA ILE A 26 12.14 -0.02 -5.85
C ILE A 26 13.19 0.11 -6.95
N VAL A 27 14.48 0.12 -6.58
CA VAL A 27 15.59 0.17 -7.54
C VAL A 27 15.60 -1.04 -8.47
N ALA A 28 15.22 -2.22 -7.97
CA ALA A 28 15.17 -3.46 -8.74
C ALA A 28 14.00 -3.54 -9.76
N PHE A 29 13.06 -2.59 -9.76
CA PHE A 29 11.95 -2.62 -10.73
C PHE A 29 12.46 -2.39 -12.17
N PRO A 30 12.00 -3.14 -13.19
CA PRO A 30 10.93 -4.15 -13.18
C PRO A 30 11.43 -5.60 -13.03
N GLU A 31 12.67 -5.85 -12.65
CA GLU A 31 13.32 -7.16 -12.60
C GLU A 31 12.94 -7.98 -11.34
N TRP A 32 11.71 -7.81 -10.84
CA TRP A 32 11.24 -8.51 -9.64
C TRP A 32 10.96 -9.98 -9.94
N THR A 33 11.52 -10.86 -9.12
CA THR A 33 11.37 -12.32 -9.25
C THR A 33 10.51 -12.95 -8.16
N ASP A 34 10.12 -12.17 -7.16
CA ASP A 34 9.50 -12.65 -5.94
C ASP A 34 8.67 -11.55 -5.25
N LYS A 35 7.86 -11.99 -4.30
CA LYS A 35 7.02 -11.14 -3.44
C LYS A 35 7.88 -10.33 -2.46
N PRO A 36 7.43 -9.14 -2.03
CA PRO A 36 8.18 -8.33 -1.09
C PRO A 36 8.31 -9.04 0.26
N ALA A 37 9.44 -8.81 0.95
CA ALA A 37 9.59 -9.19 2.33
C ALA A 37 8.72 -8.29 3.22
N VAL A 38 7.58 -8.80 3.68
CA VAL A 38 6.60 -8.07 4.49
C VAL A 38 6.28 -8.77 5.79
N GLN A 39 5.90 -8.00 6.81
CA GLN A 39 5.41 -8.51 8.08
C GLN A 39 3.89 -8.73 7.99
N PRO A 40 3.31 -9.70 8.71
CA PRO A 40 1.86 -9.82 8.84
C PRO A 40 1.22 -8.50 9.28
N VAL A 41 0.02 -8.20 8.78
CA VAL A 41 -0.65 -6.94 9.14
C VAL A 41 -1.13 -6.95 10.59
N GLU A 42 -0.76 -5.90 11.32
CA GLU A 42 -1.33 -5.55 12.62
C GLU A 42 -1.85 -4.10 12.54
N GLY A 43 -3.12 -3.87 12.90
CA GLY A 43 -3.75 -2.55 12.84
C GLY A 43 -3.79 -1.93 11.43
N ASP A 44 -3.75 -0.60 11.37
CA ASP A 44 -3.70 0.19 10.13
C ASP A 44 -2.27 0.45 9.66
N LEU A 45 -2.10 0.75 8.37
CA LEU A 45 -0.87 1.35 7.87
C LEU A 45 -0.83 2.80 8.34
N ILE A 46 0.24 3.16 9.05
CA ILE A 46 0.44 4.51 9.61
C ILE A 46 1.27 5.32 8.63
N TYR A 47 0.78 6.52 8.32
CA TYR A 47 1.43 7.48 7.43
C TYR A 47 2.08 8.61 8.23
N PRO A 48 3.07 9.32 7.66
CA PRO A 48 3.60 10.53 8.26
C PRO A 48 2.55 11.62 8.43
N ASP A 49 2.78 12.54 9.36
CA ASP A 49 1.83 13.63 9.68
C ASP A 49 1.48 14.49 8.47
N TRP A 50 2.45 14.74 7.60
CA TRP A 50 2.27 15.58 6.43
C TRP A 50 1.28 14.99 5.41
N MET A 51 0.94 13.70 5.50
CA MET A 51 -0.12 13.09 4.68
C MET A 51 -1.54 13.47 5.13
N VAL A 52 -1.71 14.02 6.34
CA VAL A 52 -3.05 14.33 6.87
C VAL A 52 -3.82 15.27 5.95
N GLY A 53 -5.10 14.97 5.74
CA GLY A 53 -6.01 15.82 4.97
C GLY A 53 -6.70 15.10 3.82
N THR A 54 -7.47 15.87 3.05
CA THR A 54 -8.05 15.43 1.78
C THR A 54 -7.24 16.03 0.64
N TRP A 55 -6.93 15.22 -0.36
CA TRP A 55 -6.06 15.56 -1.48
C TRP A 55 -6.75 15.25 -2.79
N LYS A 56 -6.55 16.12 -3.77
CA LYS A 56 -6.73 15.80 -5.17
C LYS A 56 -5.48 15.04 -5.63
N MET A 57 -5.63 13.73 -5.77
CA MET A 57 -4.60 12.84 -6.29
C MET A 57 -4.74 12.73 -7.80
N THR A 58 -3.65 12.95 -8.53
CA THR A 58 -3.50 12.59 -9.93
C THR A 58 -2.58 11.38 -10.02
N SER A 59 -3.03 10.30 -10.64
CA SER A 59 -2.28 9.06 -10.86
C SER A 59 -2.13 8.83 -12.36
N THR A 60 -0.90 8.61 -12.82
CA THR A 60 -0.62 8.33 -14.23
C THR A 60 0.15 7.02 -14.33
N LEU A 61 -0.40 6.03 -15.04
CA LEU A 61 0.35 4.81 -15.38
C LEU A 61 1.44 5.19 -16.39
N VAL A 62 2.70 5.02 -16.05
CA VAL A 62 3.83 5.42 -16.91
C VAL A 62 4.63 4.24 -17.46
N ASN A 63 4.51 3.06 -16.86
CA ASN A 63 5.15 1.84 -17.36
C ASN A 63 4.32 0.61 -17.02
N MET A 64 4.34 -0.39 -17.90
CA MET A 64 3.73 -1.70 -17.67
C MET A 64 4.58 -2.80 -18.28
N VAL A 65 4.79 -3.88 -17.54
CA VAL A 65 5.59 -5.04 -17.97
C VAL A 65 4.85 -6.33 -17.63
N ALA A 66 4.86 -7.31 -18.53
CA ALA A 66 4.34 -8.66 -18.29
C ALA A 66 5.50 -9.66 -18.38
N PRO A 67 6.25 -9.90 -17.28
CA PRO A 67 7.53 -10.61 -17.32
C PRO A 67 7.45 -12.06 -17.82
N LEU A 68 6.27 -12.67 -17.72
CA LEU A 68 6.03 -14.07 -18.10
C LEU A 68 5.23 -14.21 -19.39
N ALA A 69 5.00 -13.13 -20.14
CA ALA A 69 4.38 -13.21 -21.45
C ALA A 69 5.34 -13.86 -22.47
N PRO A 70 4.83 -14.62 -23.47
CA PRO A 70 3.42 -14.92 -23.73
C PRO A 70 2.87 -16.11 -22.92
N GLU A 71 3.70 -16.80 -22.14
CA GLU A 71 3.31 -18.06 -21.47
C GLU A 71 2.22 -17.87 -20.40
N VAL A 72 2.26 -16.73 -19.72
CA VAL A 72 1.27 -16.28 -18.74
C VAL A 72 0.87 -14.84 -19.05
N THR A 73 -0.40 -14.65 -19.41
CA THR A 73 -1.01 -13.33 -19.61
C THR A 73 -2.16 -13.14 -18.64
N THR A 74 -2.56 -11.89 -18.39
CA THR A 74 -3.72 -11.57 -17.56
C THR A 74 -4.63 -10.56 -18.27
N PRO A 75 -5.96 -10.72 -18.22
CA PRO A 75 -6.88 -9.74 -18.81
C PRO A 75 -6.70 -8.32 -18.26
N GLY A 76 -6.24 -8.21 -17.00
CA GLY A 76 -5.95 -6.92 -16.37
C GLY A 76 -4.77 -6.19 -17.00
N PHE A 77 -3.78 -6.90 -17.53
CA PHE A 77 -2.64 -6.29 -18.20
C PHE A 77 -3.06 -5.61 -19.51
N ASP A 78 -3.73 -6.35 -20.39
CA ASP A 78 -4.20 -5.84 -21.68
C ASP A 78 -5.18 -4.67 -21.49
N GLY A 79 -6.11 -4.78 -20.53
CA GLY A 79 -7.08 -3.73 -20.24
C GLY A 79 -6.49 -2.46 -19.61
N ASN A 80 -5.29 -2.53 -19.04
CA ASN A 80 -4.61 -1.35 -18.49
C ASN A 80 -3.86 -0.55 -19.56
N GLN A 81 -3.66 -1.12 -20.76
CA GLN A 81 -2.95 -0.46 -21.86
C GLN A 81 -3.62 0.86 -22.25
N ASP A 82 -4.96 0.91 -22.19
CA ASP A 82 -5.78 2.08 -22.48
C ASP A 82 -5.53 3.26 -21.51
N PHE A 83 -4.97 2.99 -20.33
CA PHE A 83 -4.65 4.01 -19.32
C PHE A 83 -3.19 4.47 -19.34
N LEU A 84 -2.35 3.88 -20.20
CA LEU A 84 -0.93 4.23 -20.26
C LEU A 84 -0.76 5.70 -20.68
N ASN A 85 -0.03 6.45 -19.85
CA ASN A 85 0.18 7.90 -19.96
C ASN A 85 -1.09 8.76 -19.90
N ILE A 86 -2.22 8.20 -19.45
CA ILE A 86 -3.46 8.94 -19.23
C ILE A 86 -3.60 9.26 -17.73
N PRO A 87 -3.63 10.56 -17.34
CA PRO A 87 -3.79 10.93 -15.95
C PRO A 87 -5.23 10.67 -15.48
N VAL A 88 -5.35 9.96 -14.36
CA VAL A 88 -6.60 9.71 -13.65
C VAL A 88 -6.61 10.52 -12.36
N THR A 89 -7.65 11.31 -12.13
CA THR A 89 -7.75 12.19 -10.97
C THR A 89 -8.89 11.77 -10.05
N CYS A 90 -8.64 11.72 -8.74
CA CYS A 90 -9.67 11.48 -7.73
C CYS A 90 -9.33 12.13 -6.38
N GLN A 91 -10.32 12.24 -5.50
CA GLN A 91 -10.09 12.67 -4.12
C GLN A 91 -9.66 11.48 -3.26
N VAL A 92 -8.64 11.68 -2.44
CA VAL A 92 -8.20 10.74 -1.40
C VAL A 92 -8.06 11.45 -0.07
N ARG A 93 -8.07 10.71 1.03
CA ARG A 93 -8.13 11.24 2.38
C ARG A 93 -7.32 10.39 3.36
N PHE A 94 -6.60 11.08 4.23
CA PHE A 94 -5.87 10.52 5.34
C PHE A 94 -6.28 11.27 6.61
N LEU A 95 -6.65 10.52 7.65
CA LEU A 95 -7.28 11.05 8.84
C LEU A 95 -6.43 10.76 10.08
N PRO A 96 -6.39 11.67 11.05
CA PRO A 96 -5.94 11.34 12.39
C PRO A 96 -6.83 10.25 12.99
N SER A 97 -6.22 9.23 13.58
CA SER A 97 -6.89 8.17 14.29
C SER A 97 -6.35 8.01 15.71
N ASN A 98 -7.28 8.04 16.65
CA ASN A 98 -7.00 7.67 18.03
C ASN A 98 -7.15 6.15 18.15
N VAL A 99 -6.02 5.45 18.25
CA VAL A 99 -5.98 3.97 18.39
C VAL A 99 -6.83 3.49 19.57
N LEU A 100 -6.91 4.28 20.65
CA LEU A 100 -7.73 4.02 21.83
C LEU A 100 -9.25 3.98 21.58
N GLU A 101 -9.79 4.68 20.59
CA GLU A 101 -11.24 4.72 20.36
C GLU A 101 -11.75 3.49 19.59
N ARG A 102 -10.92 2.85 18.76
CA ARG A 102 -11.32 1.65 18.00
C ARG A 102 -11.36 0.37 18.83
N HIS A 103 -10.59 0.30 19.92
CA HIS A 103 -10.57 -0.86 20.81
C HIS A 103 -11.54 -0.75 22.02
N LYS A 104 -12.24 0.38 22.20
CA LYS A 104 -13.17 0.62 23.33
C LYS A 104 -14.55 -0.04 23.18
N ALA A 105 -14.84 -0.73 22.08
CA ALA A 105 -16.13 -1.39 21.86
C ALA A 105 -16.44 -2.57 22.84
N GLY A 106 -15.61 -2.82 23.86
CA GLY A 106 -15.78 -3.94 24.80
C GLY A 106 -15.42 -3.68 26.27
N LEU A 107 -15.13 -2.45 26.70
CA LEU A 107 -14.79 -2.17 28.10
C LEU A 107 -15.77 -1.17 28.74
N PRO A 108 -16.45 -1.52 29.85
CA PRO A 108 -17.32 -0.59 30.57
C PRO A 108 -16.52 0.56 31.19
N PHE A 109 -17.12 1.75 31.14
CA PHE A 109 -16.58 3.05 31.54
C PHE A 109 -15.81 3.03 32.86
N LEU A 110 -14.48 3.17 32.78
CA LEU A 110 -13.63 3.70 33.86
C LEU A 110 -12.84 4.87 33.27
N SER A 111 -13.37 6.08 33.48
CA SER A 111 -12.77 7.34 33.04
C SER A 111 -11.57 7.68 33.92
N LEU A 112 -10.38 7.20 33.53
CA LEU A 112 -9.12 7.68 34.11
C LEU A 112 -8.68 8.95 33.38
N PRO A 113 -8.29 10.02 34.09
CA PRO A 113 -7.81 11.25 33.48
C PRO A 113 -6.38 11.01 32.98
N THR A 114 -6.24 10.67 31.70
CA THR A 114 -4.93 10.54 31.06
C THR A 114 -4.66 11.78 30.24
N GLY A 115 -4.08 12.79 30.88
CA GLY A 115 -3.39 13.91 30.22
C GLY A 115 -2.09 13.45 29.54
N SER A 116 -2.18 12.41 28.71
CA SER A 116 -1.07 11.92 27.89
C SER A 116 -1.33 12.35 26.46
N LEU A 117 -0.42 13.18 25.94
CA LEU A 117 -0.32 13.65 24.55
C LEU A 117 -0.12 12.46 23.60
N THR A 118 -1.12 11.60 23.45
CA THR A 118 -1.11 10.56 22.42
C THR A 118 -1.32 11.25 21.08
N LYS A 119 -0.22 11.48 20.37
CA LYS A 119 -0.23 11.96 19.00
C LYS A 119 -1.12 11.04 18.17
N ALA A 120 -2.18 11.60 17.56
CA ALA A 120 -3.07 10.83 16.70
C ALA A 120 -2.28 10.26 15.52
N LEU A 121 -2.45 8.98 15.23
CA LEU A 121 -1.76 8.33 14.12
C LEU A 121 -2.49 8.66 12.81
N VAL A 122 -1.77 8.95 11.73
CA VAL A 122 -2.42 9.23 10.44
C VAL A 122 -2.68 7.91 9.70
N VAL A 123 -3.93 7.67 9.31
CA VAL A 123 -4.35 6.47 8.58
C VAL A 123 -5.10 6.83 7.31
N SER A 124 -5.05 5.95 6.31
CA SER A 124 -5.82 6.10 5.07
C SER A 124 -7.31 5.82 5.29
N ASP A 125 -8.19 6.70 4.80
CA ASP A 125 -9.63 6.41 4.71
C ASP A 125 -9.88 5.43 3.55
N ARG A 126 -9.59 4.15 3.78
CA ARG A 126 -9.57 3.12 2.74
C ARG A 126 -10.90 2.99 1.99
N ALA A 127 -12.03 3.14 2.67
CA ALA A 127 -13.35 3.06 2.04
C ALA A 127 -13.58 4.24 1.07
N PHE A 128 -13.29 5.46 1.52
CA PHE A 128 -13.39 6.66 0.68
C PHE A 128 -12.40 6.60 -0.48
N ASN A 129 -11.12 6.33 -0.19
CA ASN A 129 -10.04 6.29 -1.17
C ASN A 129 -10.28 5.21 -2.22
N GLY A 130 -10.64 4.00 -1.77
CA GLY A 130 -10.97 2.87 -2.64
C GLY A 130 -12.15 3.17 -3.56
N LEU A 131 -13.23 3.80 -3.05
CA LEU A 131 -14.37 4.18 -3.89
C LEU A 131 -14.02 5.26 -4.91
N SER A 132 -13.32 6.31 -4.47
CA SER A 132 -12.91 7.42 -5.33
C SER A 132 -12.01 6.95 -6.47
N LEU A 133 -10.99 6.15 -6.16
CA LEU A 133 -10.09 5.58 -7.16
C LEU A 133 -10.84 4.64 -8.12
N ALA A 134 -11.66 3.73 -7.58
CA ALA A 134 -12.39 2.77 -8.40
C ALA A 134 -13.39 3.46 -9.35
N LYS A 135 -14.05 4.53 -8.90
CA LYS A 135 -14.91 5.36 -9.77
C LYS A 135 -14.11 6.10 -10.83
N ALA A 136 -12.91 6.58 -10.52
CA ALA A 136 -12.11 7.30 -11.49
C ALA A 136 -11.65 6.40 -12.66
N TYR A 137 -11.36 5.11 -12.39
CA TYR A 137 -11.00 4.15 -13.43
C TYR A 137 -12.21 3.48 -14.11
N LEU A 138 -13.25 3.12 -13.34
CA LEU A 138 -14.33 2.25 -13.81
C LEU A 138 -15.67 2.98 -13.98
N GLY A 139 -15.71 4.27 -13.67
CA GLY A 139 -16.92 5.09 -13.71
C GLY A 139 -18.03 4.54 -12.81
N ASP A 140 -19.26 4.62 -13.31
CA ASP A 140 -20.45 4.17 -12.60
C ASP A 140 -20.56 2.66 -12.45
N ARG A 141 -19.64 1.85 -13.00
CA ARG A 141 -19.66 0.39 -12.80
C ARG A 141 -19.50 0.01 -11.33
N VAL A 142 -18.86 0.86 -10.53
CA VAL A 142 -18.64 0.66 -9.10
C VAL A 142 -19.78 1.29 -8.29
N PHE A 143 -20.44 0.47 -7.48
CA PHE A 143 -21.56 0.91 -6.65
C PHE A 143 -21.09 1.43 -5.28
N ARG A 144 -20.27 0.67 -4.58
CA ARG A 144 -19.82 0.99 -3.22
C ARG A 144 -18.51 0.29 -2.86
N VAL A 145 -17.71 0.91 -2.01
CA VAL A 145 -16.59 0.30 -1.30
C VAL A 145 -16.80 0.50 0.20
N TRP A 146 -16.50 -0.52 1.00
CA TRP A 146 -16.54 -0.44 2.47
C TRP A 146 -15.48 -1.32 3.11
N VAL A 147 -15.15 -1.00 4.35
CA VAL A 147 -14.19 -1.72 5.20
C VAL A 147 -14.97 -2.54 6.24
N ASP A 148 -14.47 -3.73 6.60
CA ASP A 148 -15.06 -4.54 7.68
C ASP A 148 -14.90 -3.80 9.02
N SER A 149 -15.97 -3.71 9.81
CA SER A 149 -15.97 -2.97 11.07
C SER A 149 -15.05 -3.58 12.14
N ARG A 150 -14.68 -4.85 11.99
CA ARG A 150 -13.82 -5.59 12.92
C ARG A 150 -12.37 -5.69 12.45
N ASP A 151 -12.12 -5.45 11.16
CA ASP A 151 -10.79 -5.59 10.58
C ASP A 151 -10.56 -4.53 9.49
N PRO A 152 -9.78 -3.48 9.78
CA PRO A 152 -9.56 -2.37 8.85
C PRO A 152 -8.76 -2.77 7.61
N ASN A 153 -8.20 -3.99 7.60
CA ASN A 153 -7.44 -4.56 6.49
C ASN A 153 -8.32 -5.32 5.51
N ARG A 154 -9.64 -5.42 5.75
CA ARG A 154 -10.61 -6.08 4.87
C ARG A 154 -11.51 -5.05 4.21
N MET A 155 -11.49 -5.04 2.89
CA MET A 155 -12.30 -4.15 2.08
C MET A 155 -13.11 -4.94 1.07
N THR A 156 -14.35 -4.51 0.82
CA THR A 156 -15.18 -5.06 -0.25
C THR A 156 -15.58 -3.96 -1.22
N THR A 157 -15.38 -4.21 -2.51
CA THR A 157 -15.90 -3.40 -3.62
C THR A 157 -17.08 -4.12 -4.25
N LYS A 158 -18.24 -3.48 -4.31
CA LYS A 158 -19.44 -3.98 -4.98
C LYS A 158 -19.60 -3.28 -6.32
N PHE A 159 -19.78 -4.08 -7.37
CA PHE A 159 -20.11 -3.61 -8.71
C PHE A 159 -21.62 -3.63 -8.94
N ARG A 160 -22.10 -2.83 -9.90
CA ARG A 160 -23.54 -2.73 -10.21
C ARG A 160 -24.13 -4.02 -10.78
N ASP A 161 -23.35 -4.81 -11.49
CA ASP A 161 -23.73 -6.12 -12.04
C ASP A 161 -23.62 -7.26 -11.03
N ASN A 162 -23.76 -6.92 -9.75
CA ASN A 162 -23.71 -7.81 -8.61
C ASN A 162 -22.38 -8.48 -8.28
N ARG A 163 -21.33 -8.33 -9.09
CA ARG A 163 -19.98 -8.82 -8.77
C ARG A 163 -19.43 -8.15 -7.52
N LYS A 164 -18.53 -8.85 -6.81
CA LYS A 164 -17.82 -8.32 -5.64
C LYS A 164 -16.34 -8.61 -5.75
N LEU A 165 -15.51 -7.64 -5.37
CA LEU A 165 -14.09 -7.84 -5.12
C LEU A 165 -13.87 -7.72 -3.62
N PHE A 166 -13.39 -8.80 -3.01
CA PHE A 166 -12.91 -8.80 -1.64
C PHE A 166 -11.40 -8.60 -1.67
N SER A 167 -10.90 -7.68 -0.85
CA SER A 167 -9.47 -7.36 -0.74
C SER A 167 -9.06 -7.40 0.72
N PHE A 168 -7.96 -8.09 1.02
CA PHE A 168 -7.45 -8.29 2.38
C PHE A 168 -5.97 -7.94 2.38
N ALA A 169 -5.53 -6.94 3.15
CA ALA A 169 -4.09 -6.76 3.36
C ALA A 169 -3.59 -7.95 4.20
N THR A 170 -2.56 -8.64 3.71
CA THR A 170 -1.99 -9.84 4.36
C THR A 170 -0.61 -9.57 4.94
N GLY A 171 0.14 -8.63 4.36
CA GLY A 171 1.38 -8.17 4.94
C GLY A 171 1.69 -6.74 4.54
N ARG A 172 2.54 -6.08 5.31
CA ARG A 172 3.06 -4.75 5.02
C ARG A 172 4.49 -4.59 5.49
N SER A 173 5.16 -3.59 4.93
CA SER A 173 6.43 -3.08 5.45
C SER A 173 6.46 -1.57 5.22
N VAL A 174 7.20 -0.86 6.06
CA VAL A 174 7.41 0.58 5.94
C VAL A 174 8.88 0.89 6.11
N GLU A 175 9.33 1.89 5.39
CA GLU A 175 10.67 2.44 5.47
C GLU A 175 10.56 3.96 5.42
N GLN A 176 11.27 4.65 6.30
CA GLN A 176 11.31 6.11 6.33
C GLN A 176 12.78 6.55 6.23
N PRO A 177 13.30 6.76 5.00
CA PRO A 177 14.69 7.13 4.80
C PRO A 177 15.07 8.46 5.49
N ASP A 178 14.14 9.42 5.51
CA ASP A 178 14.28 10.71 6.19
C ASP A 178 12.90 11.34 6.52
N SER A 179 12.87 12.61 6.94
CA SER A 179 11.61 13.28 7.35
C SER A 179 10.64 13.54 6.19
N GLU A 180 11.15 13.66 4.97
CA GLU A 180 10.38 14.02 3.78
C GLU A 180 10.01 12.80 2.94
N HIS A 181 10.72 11.68 3.09
CA HIS A 181 10.50 10.46 2.33
C HIS A 181 9.86 9.36 3.17
N PHE A 182 8.85 8.71 2.61
CA PHE A 182 8.17 7.57 3.24
C PHE A 182 7.87 6.52 2.19
N ILE A 183 8.24 5.28 2.46
CA ILE A 183 8.01 4.14 1.59
C ILE A 183 7.12 3.15 2.33
N ALA A 184 6.04 2.72 1.69
CA ALA A 184 5.17 1.68 2.22
C ALA A 184 4.93 0.62 1.17
N SER A 185 4.98 -0.64 1.58
CA SER A 185 4.54 -1.77 0.78
C SER A 185 3.39 -2.47 1.49
N GLU A 186 2.32 -2.77 0.78
CA GLU A 186 1.23 -3.64 1.25
C GLU A 186 0.98 -4.76 0.24
N LEU A 187 0.93 -6.00 0.72
CA LEU A 187 0.53 -7.16 -0.04
C LEU A 187 -0.93 -7.49 0.27
N PHE A 188 -1.76 -7.53 -0.76
CA PHE A 188 -3.18 -7.79 -0.69
C PHE A 188 -3.52 -9.15 -1.29
N GLN A 189 -4.35 -9.93 -0.60
CA GLN A 189 -5.09 -11.03 -1.21
C GLN A 189 -6.38 -10.48 -1.79
N GLN A 190 -6.68 -10.82 -3.04
CA GLN A 190 -7.87 -10.39 -3.74
C GLN A 190 -8.69 -11.61 -4.21
N PHE A 191 -9.99 -11.53 -4.00
CA PHE A 191 -10.95 -12.54 -4.44
C PHE A 191 -12.09 -11.85 -5.18
N PHE A 192 -12.15 -12.07 -6.49
CA PHE A 192 -13.22 -11.59 -7.34
C PHE A 192 -14.31 -12.64 -7.43
N GLN A 193 -15.44 -12.37 -6.78
CA GLN A 193 -16.63 -13.20 -6.85
C GLN A 193 -17.45 -12.79 -8.08
N ALA A 194 -17.35 -13.61 -9.12
CA ALA A 194 -18.20 -13.56 -10.31
C ALA A 194 -19.00 -14.87 -10.46
N PRO A 195 -20.20 -14.84 -11.08
CA PRO A 195 -21.06 -16.02 -11.20
C PRO A 195 -20.40 -17.21 -11.93
N GLU A 196 -19.55 -16.95 -12.93
CA GLU A 196 -19.04 -18.01 -13.82
C GLU A 196 -17.64 -18.52 -13.44
N LYS A 197 -16.71 -17.62 -13.11
CA LYS A 197 -15.33 -17.98 -12.76
C LYS A 197 -14.80 -17.06 -11.66
N PRO A 198 -14.78 -17.51 -10.39
CA PRO A 198 -14.12 -16.75 -9.34
C PRO A 198 -12.62 -16.67 -9.63
N TYR A 199 -12.03 -15.51 -9.38
CA TYR A 199 -10.61 -15.26 -9.63
C TYR A 199 -9.93 -14.84 -8.33
N LYS A 200 -8.73 -15.37 -8.10
CA LYS A 200 -7.93 -15.09 -6.90
C LYS A 200 -6.52 -14.72 -7.31
N ASN A 201 -6.04 -13.60 -6.79
CA ASN A 201 -4.70 -13.09 -7.01
C ASN A 201 -4.16 -12.45 -5.74
N GLN A 202 -2.85 -12.28 -5.71
CA GLN A 202 -2.20 -11.36 -4.81
C GLN A 202 -1.78 -10.11 -5.56
N VAL A 203 -1.87 -8.97 -4.90
CA VAL A 203 -1.43 -7.69 -5.45
C VAL A 203 -0.52 -7.05 -4.42
N GLU A 204 0.68 -6.71 -4.84
CA GLU A 204 1.55 -5.82 -4.09
C GLU A 204 1.34 -4.39 -4.56
N THR A 205 1.31 -3.47 -3.62
CA THR A 205 1.46 -2.03 -3.88
C THR A 205 2.59 -1.51 -3.02
N THR A 206 3.66 -1.04 -3.66
CA THR A 206 4.81 -0.39 -3.02
C THR A 206 4.86 1.06 -3.48
N THR A 207 4.75 2.02 -2.57
CA THR A 207 4.70 3.45 -2.90
C THR A 207 5.78 4.20 -2.14
N ALA A 208 6.64 4.91 -2.87
CA ALA A 208 7.61 5.85 -2.32
C ALA A 208 7.08 7.28 -2.46
N TYR A 209 6.70 7.87 -1.33
CA TYR A 209 6.22 9.22 -1.21
C TYR A 209 7.34 10.19 -0.88
N ALA A 210 7.24 11.40 -1.40
CA ALA A 210 8.12 12.52 -1.11
C ALA A 210 7.28 13.78 -0.82
N HIS A 211 7.37 14.28 0.41
CA HIS A 211 6.81 15.56 0.81
C HIS A 211 7.61 16.70 0.16
N GLN A 212 6.89 17.70 -0.37
CA GLN A 212 7.48 18.79 -1.11
C GLN A 212 7.47 20.09 -0.29
N PRO A 213 8.42 21.01 -0.51
CA PRO A 213 8.45 22.31 0.20
C PRO A 213 7.20 23.17 0.00
N ASP A 214 6.46 22.97 -1.09
CA ASP A 214 5.19 23.66 -1.37
C ASP A 214 3.98 23.03 -0.64
N GLY A 215 4.21 22.01 0.18
CA GLY A 215 3.18 21.25 0.91
C GLY A 215 2.43 20.23 0.07
N SER A 216 2.79 20.05 -1.22
CA SER A 216 2.30 18.94 -2.03
C SER A 216 3.03 17.64 -1.70
N VAL A 217 2.50 16.52 -2.17
CA VAL A 217 3.18 15.22 -2.09
C VAL A 217 3.32 14.67 -3.51
N THR A 218 4.48 14.12 -3.82
CA THR A 218 4.69 13.31 -5.02
C THR A 218 4.95 11.86 -4.60
N ALA A 219 4.67 10.91 -5.48
CA ALA A 219 5.07 9.53 -5.25
C ALA A 219 5.29 8.74 -6.53
N ASP A 220 6.17 7.76 -6.46
CA ASP A 220 6.21 6.65 -7.39
C ASP A 220 5.53 5.45 -6.73
N GLN A 221 4.54 4.87 -7.42
CA GLN A 221 3.86 3.66 -6.98
C GLN A 221 4.12 2.52 -7.95
N PHE A 222 4.53 1.39 -7.40
CA PHE A 222 4.79 0.15 -8.10
C PHE A 222 3.75 -0.86 -7.70
N THR A 223 3.18 -1.54 -8.69
CA THR A 223 2.17 -2.57 -8.46
C THR A 223 2.58 -3.85 -9.15
N ALA A 224 2.53 -4.96 -8.42
CA ALA A 224 2.80 -6.30 -8.94
C ALA A 224 1.60 -7.20 -8.71
N VAL A 225 1.23 -7.97 -9.74
CA VAL A 225 0.15 -8.96 -9.67
C VAL A 225 0.77 -10.35 -9.65
N TYR A 226 0.35 -11.17 -8.70
CA TYR A 226 0.77 -12.56 -8.54
C TYR A 226 -0.45 -13.47 -8.66
N LEU A 227 -0.31 -14.58 -9.38
CA LEU A 227 -1.37 -15.57 -9.50
C LEU A 227 -1.38 -16.48 -8.27
N ASN A 228 -2.58 -16.79 -7.78
CA ASN A 228 -2.76 -17.76 -6.72
C ASN A 228 -3.61 -18.94 -7.19
N PRO A 229 -3.41 -20.15 -6.64
CA PRO A 229 -4.35 -21.24 -6.82
C PRO A 229 -5.77 -20.80 -6.41
N PRO A 230 -6.81 -21.21 -7.16
CA PRO A 230 -6.81 -22.27 -8.18
C PRO A 230 -6.54 -21.81 -9.62
N HIS A 231 -5.89 -20.65 -9.85
CA HIS A 231 -5.64 -20.19 -11.22
C HIS A 231 -4.80 -21.23 -12.02
N PRO A 232 -5.18 -21.60 -13.26
CA PRO A 232 -4.51 -22.67 -14.02
C PRO A 232 -3.01 -22.45 -14.25
N LYS A 233 -2.59 -21.18 -14.35
CA LYS A 233 -1.19 -20.77 -14.54
C LYS A 233 -0.46 -20.42 -13.25
N ALA A 234 -1.07 -20.59 -12.07
CA ALA A 234 -0.45 -20.24 -10.80
C ALA A 234 0.86 -21.00 -10.56
N PHE A 235 0.89 -22.29 -10.88
CA PHE A 235 2.11 -23.11 -10.73
C PHE A 235 3.22 -22.71 -11.69
N VAL A 236 2.87 -22.27 -12.91
CA VAL A 236 3.83 -21.75 -13.88
C VAL A 236 4.42 -20.43 -13.38
N ALA A 237 3.58 -19.52 -12.87
CA ALA A 237 4.04 -18.25 -12.34
C ALA A 237 4.90 -18.41 -11.07
N GLY A 238 4.48 -19.26 -10.14
CA GLY A 238 5.07 -19.36 -8.81
C GLY A 238 4.88 -18.04 -8.04
N ASP A 239 5.93 -17.58 -7.38
CA ASP A 239 5.93 -16.29 -6.66
C ASP A 239 6.36 -15.10 -7.54
N ARG A 240 6.56 -15.31 -8.85
CA ARG A 240 6.94 -14.25 -9.78
C ARG A 240 5.75 -13.38 -10.14
N PRO A 241 5.96 -12.07 -10.36
CA PRO A 241 4.91 -11.19 -10.86
C PRO A 241 4.54 -11.54 -12.31
N VAL A 242 3.25 -11.60 -12.59
CA VAL A 242 2.71 -11.81 -13.95
C VAL A 242 2.37 -10.51 -14.66
N ALA A 243 2.25 -9.42 -13.90
CA ALA A 243 2.07 -8.08 -14.39
C ALA A 243 2.70 -7.09 -13.40
N LEU A 244 3.39 -6.09 -13.93
CA LEU A 244 4.05 -5.02 -13.22
C LEU A 244 3.59 -3.68 -13.78
N TYR A 245 3.37 -2.71 -12.91
CA TYR A 245 2.94 -1.36 -13.27
C TYR A 245 3.74 -0.34 -12.46
N ARG A 246 4.12 0.76 -13.08
CA ARG A 246 4.64 1.95 -12.39
C ARG A 246 3.71 3.13 -12.65
N TYR A 247 3.32 3.80 -11.58
CA TYR A 247 2.53 5.00 -11.60
C TYR A 247 3.31 6.17 -11.02
N THR A 248 3.15 7.35 -11.59
CA THR A 248 3.51 8.61 -10.92
C THR A 248 2.27 9.19 -10.28
N LEU A 249 2.38 9.62 -9.04
CA LEU A 249 1.30 10.20 -8.25
C LEU A 249 1.67 11.63 -7.84
N ARG A 250 0.68 12.51 -7.87
CA ARG A 250 0.78 13.87 -7.31
C ARG A 250 -0.46 14.19 -6.49
N PHE A 251 -0.26 14.67 -5.27
CA PHE A 251 -1.30 15.04 -4.33
C PHE A 251 -1.23 16.54 -4.08
N VAL A 252 -2.32 17.23 -4.37
CA VAL A 252 -2.48 18.68 -4.10
C VAL A 252 -3.74 18.91 -3.28
N ARG A 253 -3.74 19.93 -2.42
CA ARG A 253 -4.91 20.30 -1.62
C ARG A 253 -5.87 21.19 -2.39
#